data_AF-A0AAU7QAE2-F1
#
_entry.id   AF-A0AAU7QAE2-F1
#
_cell.length_a   1.000
_cell.length_b   1.000
_cell.length_c   1.000
_cell.angle_alpha   90.00
_cell.angle_beta   90.00
_cell.angle_gamma   90.00
#
_symmetry.space_group_name_H-M   'P 1'
#
loop_
_entity.id
_entity.type
_entity.pdbx_description
1 polymer ?
#
loop_
_entity_poly.entity_id
_entity_poly.type
_entity_poly.pdbx_seq_one_letter_code
_entity_poly.pdbx_strand_id
1 'polypeptide(L)' 'MLKAGVLYDAMGKIASLAAAAQFLTRSREEQEIQLELIGLIEDIALTAKESAKEAGHVA' A
#
# COMPACT_ATOMS: atom_id res chain seq x y z
N MET A 1 -0.24 -18.81 -13.82
CA MET A 1 -1.40 -18.31 -13.05
C MET A 1 -1.02 -17.72 -11.68
N LEU A 2 0.20 -17.14 -11.53
CA LEU A 2 0.77 -16.73 -10.23
C LEU A 2 0.51 -15.25 -9.84
N LYS A 3 0.04 -14.41 -10.77
CA LYS A 3 0.07 -12.94 -10.61
C LYS A 3 -1.09 -12.34 -9.80
N ALA A 4 -2.28 -12.96 -9.81
CA ALA A 4 -3.44 -12.40 -9.13
C ALA A 4 -3.39 -12.56 -7.60
N GLY A 5 -2.96 -13.74 -7.10
CA GLY A 5 -2.91 -14.02 -5.66
C GLY A 5 -1.94 -13.11 -4.89
N VAL A 6 -0.78 -12.81 -5.48
CA VAL A 6 0.21 -11.89 -4.90
C VAL A 6 -0.31 -10.46 -4.84
N LEU A 7 -1.06 -10.03 -5.85
CA LEU A 7 -1.66 -8.69 -5.88
C LEU A 7 -2.74 -8.54 -4.81
N TYR A 8 -3.61 -9.55 -4.65
CA TYR A 8 -4.63 -9.55 -3.59
C TYR A 8 -4.01 -9.58 -2.18
N ASP A 9 -2.95 -10.34 -1.97
CA ASP A 9 -2.21 -10.37 -0.70
C ASP A 9 -1.58 -9.00 -0.39
N ALA A 10 -0.96 -8.35 -1.38
CA ALA A 10 -0.39 -7.02 -1.23
C ALA A 10 -1.47 -5.96 -0.91
N MET A 11 -2.60 -5.98 -1.61
CA MET A 11 -3.72 -5.07 -1.32
C MET A 11 -4.33 -5.32 0.06
N GLY A 12 -4.43 -6.58 0.49
CA GLY A 12 -4.89 -6.93 1.84
C GLY A 12 -3.98 -6.36 2.93
N LYS A 13 -2.66 -6.49 2.76
CA LYS A 13 -1.66 -5.93 3.67
C LYS A 13 -1.72 -4.40 3.72
N ILE A 14 -1.85 -3.74 2.56
CA ILE A 14 -2.06 -2.29 2.47
C ILE A 14 -3.31 -1.87 3.25
N ALA A 15 -4.43 -2.57 3.07
CA ALA A 15 -5.66 -2.25 3.79
C ALA A 15 -5.52 -2.42 5.31
N SER A 16 -4.81 -3.45 5.77
CA SER A 16 -4.50 -3.63 7.20
C SER A 16 -3.62 -2.50 7.76
N LEU A 17 -2.60 -2.07 7.01
CA LEU A 17 -1.74 -0.96 7.41
C LEU A 17 -2.51 0.37 7.46
N ALA A 18 -3.36 0.64 6.47
CA ALA A 18 -4.22 1.82 6.46
C ALA A 18 -5.17 1.84 7.65
N ALA A 19 -5.76 0.69 7.99
CA ALA A 19 -6.61 0.55 9.17
C ALA A 19 -5.83 0.79 10.47
N ALA A 20 -4.61 0.24 10.60
CA ALA A 20 -3.75 0.46 11.76
C ALA A 20 -3.35 1.93 11.91
N ALA A 21 -3.05 2.62 10.82
CA ALA A 21 -2.70 4.03 10.81
C ALA A 21 -3.83 4.92 11.36
N GLN A 22 -5.10 4.56 11.18
CA GLN A 22 -6.23 5.33 11.74
C GLN A 22 -6.24 5.36 13.29
N PHE A 23 -5.56 4.43 13.95
CA PHE A 23 -5.45 4.41 15.42
C PHE A 23 -4.31 5.28 15.96
N LEU A 24 -3.38 5.71 15.10
CA LEU A 24 -2.24 6.57 15.46
C LEU A 24 -2.63 8.05 15.44
N THR A 25 -3.52 8.48 16.33
CA THR A 25 -4.08 9.86 16.31
C THR A 25 -3.93 10.62 17.62
N ARG A 26 -3.38 10.00 18.66
CA ARG A 26 -3.43 10.46 20.04
C ARG A 26 -2.32 11.44 20.40
N SER A 27 -1.17 11.35 19.73
CA SER A 27 -0.04 12.27 19.91
C SER A 27 0.43 12.85 18.58
N ARG A 28 1.21 13.94 18.65
CA ARG A 28 1.83 14.54 17.45
C ARG A 28 2.78 13.56 16.76
N GLU A 29 3.54 12.80 17.53
CA GLU A 29 4.44 11.76 17.02
C GLU A 29 3.65 10.64 16.32
N GLU A 30 2.52 10.21 16.90
CA GLU A 30 1.64 9.23 16.26
C GLU A 30 1.04 9.76 14.95
N GLN A 31 0.67 11.05 14.89
CA GLN A 31 0.19 11.68 13.66
C GLN A 31 1.28 11.79 12.58
N GLU A 32 2.52 12.07 12.96
CA GLU A 32 3.66 12.07 12.04
C GLU A 32 3.90 10.66 11.48
N ILE A 33 3.87 9.63 12.34
CA ILE A 33 3.96 8.22 11.93
C ILE A 33 2.78 7.82 11.04
N GLN A 34 1.55 8.27 11.35
CA GLN A 34 0.37 8.02 10.54
C GLN A 34 0.55 8.56 9.11
N LEU A 35 1.03 9.80 8.98
CA LEU A 35 1.26 10.43 7.68
C LEU A 35 2.37 9.70 6.90
N GLU A 36 3.45 9.30 7.57
CA GLU A 36 4.53 8.51 6.95
C GLU A 36 4.04 7.15 6.46
N LEU A 37 3.20 6.46 7.26
CA LEU A 37 2.59 5.19 6.88
C LEU A 37 1.67 5.33 5.65
N ILE A 38 0.87 6.39 5.60
CA ILE A 38 -0.03 6.66 4.48
C ILE A 38 0.79 6.92 3.20
N GLY A 39 1.83 7.74 3.28
CA GLY A 39 2.71 8.00 2.13
C GLY A 39 3.37 6.73 1.60
N LEU A 40 3.88 5.87 2.49
CA LEU A 40 4.48 4.59 2.12
C LEU A 40 3.48 3.64 1.46
N ILE A 41 2.23 3.63 1.91
CA ILE A 41 1.14 2.86 1.29
C ILE A 41 0.87 3.35 -0.14
N GLU A 42 0.82 4.66 -0.35
CA GLU A 42 0.59 5.25 -1.67
C GLU A 42 1.73 4.91 -2.65
N ASP A 43 2.98 4.99 -2.20
CA ASP A 43 4.15 4.65 -3.01
C ASP A 43 4.15 3.18 -3.45
N ILE A 44 3.80 2.27 -2.53
CA ILE A 44 3.68 0.84 -2.84
C ILE A 44 2.56 0.62 -3.87
N ALA A 45 1.40 1.26 -3.68
CA ALA A 45 0.28 1.13 -4.61
C ALA A 45 0.62 1.69 -6.01
N LEU A 46 1.32 2.82 -6.08
CA LEU A 46 1.78 3.42 -7.33
C LEU A 46 2.77 2.49 -8.05
N THR A 47 3.78 2.01 -7.33
CA THR A 47 4.80 1.08 -7.86
C THR A 47 4.16 -0.21 -8.38
N ALA A 48 3.19 -0.76 -7.65
CA ALA A 48 2.46 -1.95 -8.06
C ALA A 48 1.63 -1.71 -9.33
N LYS A 49 0.96 -0.55 -9.44
CA LYS A 49 0.22 -0.15 -10.63
C LYS A 49 1.14 0.02 -11.85
N GLU A 50 2.29 0.66 -11.68
CA GLU A 50 3.27 0.84 -12.76
C GLU A 50 3.84 -0.50 -13.23
N SER A 51 4.23 -1.36 -12.29
CA SER A 51 4.70 -2.72 -12.59
C SER A 51 3.65 -3.57 -13.31
N ALA A 52 2.37 -3.43 -12.94
CA ALA A 52 1.26 -4.10 -13.61
C ALA A 52 1.04 -3.56 -15.04
N LYS A 53 1.22 -2.25 -15.26
CA LYS A 53 1.12 -1.61 -16.58
C LYS A 53 2.25 -2.07 -17.51
N GLU A 54 3.48 -2.12 -17.02
CA GLU A 54 4.64 -2.62 -17.79
C GLU A 54 4.49 -4.11 -18.13
N ALA A 55 4.02 -4.92 -17.18
CA ALA A 55 3.75 -6.33 -17.41
C ALA A 55 2.62 -6.59 -18.43
N GLY A 56 1.76 -5.59 -18.69
CA GLY A 56 0.69 -5.63 -19.70
C GLY A 56 1.07 -5.13 -21.09
N HIS A 57 2.26 -4.54 -21.27
CA HIS A 57 2.79 -4.10 -22.58
C HIS A 57 3.60 -5.19 -23.31
N VAL A 58 3.64 -6.42 -22.78
CA VAL A 58 4.37 -7.56 -23.36
C VAL A 58 3.43 -8.57 -24.05
N ALA A 59 2.22 -8.15 -24.45
CA ALA A 59 1.26 -8.97 -25.19
C ALA A 59 0.71 -8.23 -26.41
#